data_AF-A0A8H4PVV2-F1
#
_entry.id   AF-A0A8H4PVV2-F1
#
_cell.length_a   1.000
_cell.length_b   1.000
_cell.length_c   1.000
_cell.angle_alpha   90.00
_cell.angle_beta   90.00
_cell.angle_gamma   90.00
#
_symmetry.space_group_name_H-M   'P 1'
#
loop_
_entity.id
_entity.type
_entity.pdbx_description
1 polymer ?
#
loop_
_entity_poly.entity_id
_entity_poly.type
_entity_poly.pdbx_seq_one_letter_code
_entity_poly.pdbx_strand_id
1 'polypeptide(L)'
;MASLARSFLFPCGRQSLLRPRLQAAVESRTTSAARLFTTSLRFRAAAQVAPKTAKPLPRVSKVKAPSPAPPPPAAAAPQTATLAPSRYAFIKHLATKQTPTLLYEAPSHFWFYFGCWTSGLSLIGWTMLTGPTVVNQPEGVPKWVGVVYGVSYVLLGCMGFFLISKTPNIVGSIRVLPASPSAAATGPLLEVSVKRMMPLLAPKVVTASLDKVALKSRFSLPDEYVPELKRLEHERKEKARRAAARKVDMTHILTLPFRRVGRGILGMFRGVKSAWTDMGLGHIRIDGNEFKVDVMRGFSHDGFRTLERLVRIGWK
;
A
#
# COMPACT_ATOMS: atom_id res chain seq x y z
N MET A 1 -16.55 -68.30 -27.06
CA MET A 1 -16.99 -69.47 -26.27
C MET A 1 -16.18 -69.55 -25.00
N ALA A 2 -16.86 -69.71 -23.85
CA ALA A 2 -16.42 -70.09 -22.50
C ALA A 2 -15.11 -69.48 -21.93
N SER A 3 -15.14 -68.56 -20.95
CA SER A 3 -15.50 -68.72 -19.52
C SER A 3 -14.55 -69.63 -18.75
N LEU A 4 -13.79 -69.04 -17.81
CA LEU A 4 -13.54 -69.62 -16.49
C LEU A 4 -13.10 -68.52 -15.52
N ALA A 5 -14.05 -68.13 -14.68
CA ALA A 5 -13.89 -67.25 -13.53
C ALA A 5 -13.20 -67.99 -12.38
N ARG A 6 -12.35 -67.30 -11.61
CA ARG A 6 -12.14 -67.59 -10.19
C ARG A 6 -12.07 -66.31 -9.38
N SER A 7 -13.16 -66.11 -8.65
CA SER A 7 -13.39 -65.20 -7.56
C SER A 7 -12.57 -65.59 -6.32
N PHE A 8 -12.03 -64.59 -5.62
CA PHE A 8 -11.86 -64.66 -4.16
C PHE A 8 -12.37 -63.36 -3.55
N LEU A 9 -13.30 -63.52 -2.64
CA LEU A 9 -14.04 -62.51 -1.91
C LEU A 9 -13.69 -62.60 -0.43
N PHE A 10 -13.54 -61.42 0.20
CA PHE A 10 -13.87 -61.08 1.60
C PHE A 10 -13.01 -61.66 2.75
N PRO A 11 -12.93 -61.00 3.95
CA PRO A 11 -13.99 -60.20 4.55
C PRO A 11 -13.65 -58.81 5.11
N CYS A 12 -14.74 -58.05 5.21
CA CYS A 12 -14.94 -56.86 6.03
C CYS A 12 -15.07 -57.29 7.51
N GLY A 13 -14.51 -56.52 8.45
CA GLY A 13 -14.62 -56.80 9.89
C GLY A 13 -14.25 -55.61 10.75
N ARG A 14 -15.24 -54.76 11.02
CA ARG A 14 -15.27 -53.74 12.08
C ARG A 14 -14.88 -54.36 13.44
N GLN A 15 -14.01 -53.72 14.22
CA GLN A 15 -14.21 -53.55 15.67
C GLN A 15 -13.62 -52.22 16.16
N SER A 16 -14.53 -51.40 16.71
CA SER A 16 -14.29 -50.36 17.70
C SER A 16 -13.67 -50.98 18.96
N LEU A 17 -12.78 -50.27 19.67
CA LEU A 17 -12.88 -50.08 21.12
C LEU A 17 -11.87 -49.05 21.65
N LEU A 18 -12.44 -48.10 22.39
CA LEU A 18 -11.87 -47.17 23.36
C LEU A 18 -10.91 -47.84 24.36
N ARG A 19 -9.82 -47.17 24.77
CA ARG A 19 -9.47 -46.84 26.19
C ARG A 19 -8.04 -46.23 26.35
N PRO A 20 -7.71 -45.64 27.52
CA PRO A 20 -6.82 -44.48 27.67
C PRO A 20 -5.53 -44.73 28.49
N ARG A 21 -4.64 -43.72 28.46
CA ARG A 21 -3.86 -43.07 29.54
C ARG A 21 -3.36 -43.90 30.75
N LEU A 22 -2.05 -43.86 31.00
CA LEU A 22 -1.28 -43.57 32.25
C LEU A 22 0.22 -43.90 32.00
N GLN A 23 1.15 -42.93 32.00
CA GLN A 23 1.92 -42.34 33.11
C GLN A 23 2.89 -43.29 33.86
N ALA A 24 4.20 -42.97 33.80
CA ALA A 24 5.20 -43.01 34.88
C ALA A 24 6.43 -42.23 34.36
N ALA A 25 6.82 -41.07 34.91
CA ALA A 25 7.46 -40.80 36.21
C ALA A 25 8.99 -41.02 36.19
N VAL A 26 9.76 -39.92 36.15
CA VAL A 26 11.05 -39.77 36.84
C VAL A 26 11.16 -38.34 37.38
N GLU A 27 11.23 -38.29 38.71
CA GLU A 27 11.48 -37.16 39.62
C GLU A 27 12.89 -36.58 39.46
N SER A 28 13.08 -35.26 39.42
CA SER A 28 13.23 -34.29 40.52
C SER A 28 14.69 -34.08 41.00
N ARG A 29 15.17 -32.84 40.87
CA ARG A 29 16.00 -32.17 41.88
C ARG A 29 15.99 -30.66 41.71
N THR A 30 15.68 -30.04 42.84
CA THR A 30 15.50 -28.65 43.18
C THR A 30 16.81 -27.85 43.20
N THR A 31 16.78 -26.57 42.82
CA THR A 31 17.28 -25.46 43.66
C THR A 31 16.71 -24.10 43.25
N SER A 32 16.26 -23.41 44.29
CA SER A 32 15.78 -22.04 44.43
C SER A 32 16.66 -20.95 43.83
N ALA A 33 16.04 -19.92 43.21
CA ALA A 33 16.33 -18.51 43.52
C ALA A 33 15.40 -17.57 42.73
N ALA A 34 14.46 -16.96 43.46
CA ALA A 34 13.63 -15.85 43.01
C ALA A 34 14.45 -14.56 42.88
N ARG A 35 14.22 -13.76 41.81
CA ARG A 35 14.34 -12.29 41.86
C ARG A 35 13.27 -11.63 40.99
N LEU A 36 12.29 -11.08 41.70
CA LEU A 36 11.27 -10.15 41.24
C LEU A 36 11.92 -8.77 41.01
N PHE A 37 11.68 -8.14 39.86
CA PHE A 37 11.80 -6.69 39.72
C PHE A 37 10.47 -6.13 39.23
N THR A 38 9.65 -5.78 40.22
CA THR A 38 8.44 -4.97 40.10
C THR A 38 8.82 -3.56 40.53
N THR A 39 8.85 -2.59 39.61
CA THR A 39 8.93 -1.17 39.95
C THR A 39 7.57 -0.53 39.71
N SER A 40 6.78 -0.45 40.78
CA SER A 40 5.58 0.36 40.90
C SER A 40 5.94 1.81 41.21
N LEU A 41 5.54 2.75 40.36
CA LEU A 41 5.45 4.17 40.72
C LEU A 41 3.97 4.56 40.77
N ARG A 42 3.46 4.64 42.00
CA ARG A 42 2.17 5.25 42.34
C ARG A 42 2.41 6.75 42.54
N PHE A 43 1.77 7.59 41.73
CA PHE A 43 1.48 8.97 42.12
C PHE A 43 0.00 9.07 42.49
N ARG A 44 -0.22 9.61 43.70
CA ARG A 44 -1.50 9.84 44.34
C ARG A 44 -1.65 11.37 44.50
N ALA A 45 -2.69 11.93 43.90
CA ALA A 45 -3.24 13.27 44.20
C ALA A 45 -4.70 13.22 43.70
N ALA A 46 -5.72 13.12 44.56
CA ALA A 46 -6.32 14.11 45.47
C ALA A 46 -7.43 14.96 44.79
N ALA A 47 -8.64 14.78 45.33
CA ALA A 47 -9.80 15.68 45.39
C ALA A 47 -10.56 16.04 44.09
N GLN A 48 -11.82 15.57 44.02
CA GLN A 48 -13.04 16.29 43.58
C GLN A 48 -14.24 15.34 43.81
N VAL A 49 -14.92 15.42 44.96
CA VAL A 49 -16.14 16.20 45.22
C VAL A 49 -17.25 15.94 44.19
N ALA A 50 -18.27 15.20 44.64
CA ALA A 50 -19.54 14.95 43.95
C ALA A 50 -20.41 16.22 43.86
N PRO A 51 -21.41 16.25 42.96
CA PRO A 51 -22.77 16.23 43.49
C PRO A 51 -23.83 15.46 42.65
N LYS A 52 -24.67 14.72 43.41
CA LYS A 52 -26.15 14.72 43.47
C LYS A 52 -27.01 14.79 42.18
N THR A 53 -27.71 13.67 41.93
CA THR A 53 -29.18 13.45 41.77
C THR A 53 -30.11 14.43 41.00
N ALA A 54 -31.04 13.78 40.27
CA ALA A 54 -32.38 14.20 39.78
C ALA A 54 -32.41 14.96 38.43
N LYS A 55 -33.34 14.75 37.47
CA LYS A 55 -34.54 13.92 37.27
C LYS A 55 -34.87 13.92 35.75
N PRO A 56 -35.62 12.94 35.21
CA PRO A 56 -35.95 12.83 33.78
C PRO A 56 -37.33 13.44 33.41
N LEU A 57 -37.61 13.58 32.10
CA LEU A 57 -38.91 13.70 31.36
C LEU A 57 -39.07 15.00 30.52
N PRO A 58 -39.96 15.06 29.49
CA PRO A 58 -40.66 13.99 28.79
C PRO A 58 -40.57 14.03 27.24
N ARG A 59 -40.88 12.86 26.70
CA ARG A 59 -41.27 12.49 25.34
C ARG A 59 -42.56 13.21 24.94
N VAL A 60 -42.58 13.88 23.78
CA VAL A 60 -43.82 14.33 23.11
C VAL A 60 -44.07 13.48 21.87
N SER A 61 -45.33 13.12 21.75
CA SER A 61 -45.91 12.10 20.88
C SER A 61 -46.23 12.59 19.47
N LYS A 62 -46.14 11.64 18.53
CA LYS A 62 -46.86 11.50 17.25
C LYS A 62 -48.00 12.51 16.96
N VAL A 63 -47.92 13.16 15.79
CA VAL A 63 -49.06 13.50 14.91
C VAL A 63 -48.56 13.35 13.46
N LYS A 64 -48.82 12.21 12.80
CA LYS A 64 -49.82 11.96 11.74
C LYS A 64 -49.57 12.75 10.44
N ALA A 65 -49.07 12.04 9.43
CA ALA A 65 -49.07 12.43 8.02
C ALA A 65 -50.50 12.52 7.46
N PRO A 66 -50.67 13.20 6.31
CA PRO A 66 -50.98 12.41 5.11
C PRO A 66 -50.17 12.81 3.88
N SER A 67 -49.73 11.77 3.17
CA SER A 67 -49.20 11.79 1.80
C SER A 67 -50.29 12.18 0.79
N PRO A 68 -49.89 12.73 -0.36
CA PRO A 68 -50.41 12.25 -1.63
C PRO A 68 -49.30 11.67 -2.55
N ALA A 69 -49.73 10.74 -3.39
CA ALA A 69 -48.97 9.84 -4.24
C ALA A 69 -48.50 10.49 -5.58
N PRO A 70 -47.72 9.78 -6.42
CA PRO A 70 -46.82 10.35 -7.44
C PRO A 70 -47.39 10.34 -8.88
N PRO A 71 -46.76 11.08 -9.82
CA PRO A 71 -46.77 10.71 -11.24
C PRO A 71 -45.33 10.62 -11.85
N PRO A 72 -45.13 10.20 -13.11
CA PRO A 72 -44.70 8.86 -13.58
C PRO A 72 -43.20 8.78 -13.99
N PRO A 73 -42.66 7.59 -14.34
CA PRO A 73 -41.25 7.39 -14.62
C PRO A 73 -40.86 7.92 -16.01
N ALA A 74 -40.08 9.01 -16.05
CA ALA A 74 -39.45 9.50 -17.27
C ALA A 74 -38.01 8.94 -17.39
N ALA A 75 -37.81 8.19 -18.48
CA ALA A 75 -36.59 7.87 -19.21
C ALA A 75 -35.23 8.17 -18.54
N ALA A 76 -34.44 7.11 -18.37
CA ALA A 76 -33.02 7.16 -18.06
C ALA A 76 -32.24 7.88 -19.19
N ALA A 77 -31.82 9.11 -18.91
CA ALA A 77 -30.74 9.80 -19.61
C ALA A 77 -29.49 9.88 -18.69
N PRO A 78 -28.27 9.86 -19.25
CA PRO A 78 -27.06 9.57 -18.51
C PRO A 78 -26.71 10.66 -17.49
N GLN A 79 -26.40 10.23 -16.27
CA GLN A 79 -25.94 11.07 -15.17
C GLN A 79 -24.54 11.64 -15.46
N THR A 80 -24.47 12.76 -16.16
CA THR A 80 -23.25 13.55 -16.32
C THR A 80 -23.56 15.04 -16.22
N ALA A 81 -23.97 15.55 -15.04
CA ALA A 81 -24.09 17.02 -14.88
C ALA A 81 -24.08 17.61 -13.45
N THR A 82 -24.00 16.84 -12.36
CA THR A 82 -24.17 17.40 -10.99
C THR A 82 -22.91 17.48 -10.13
N LEU A 83 -21.71 17.40 -10.73
CA LEU A 83 -20.43 17.64 -10.04
C LEU A 83 -19.79 19.01 -10.37
N ALA A 84 -20.42 19.84 -11.19
CA ALA A 84 -19.78 20.94 -11.90
C ALA A 84 -19.51 22.25 -11.09
N PRO A 85 -20.39 22.76 -10.20
CA PRO A 85 -20.19 24.12 -9.67
C PRO A 85 -18.97 24.23 -8.73
N SER A 86 -18.67 23.19 -7.96
CA SER A 86 -17.53 23.18 -7.04
C SER A 86 -16.19 22.99 -7.74
N ARG A 87 -16.13 22.20 -8.83
CA ARG A 87 -14.90 22.00 -9.62
C ARG A 87 -14.48 23.28 -10.32
N TYR A 88 -15.39 23.97 -11.01
CA TYR A 88 -15.07 25.22 -11.71
C TYR A 88 -14.69 26.35 -10.74
N ALA A 89 -15.38 26.50 -9.60
CA ALA A 89 -15.03 27.49 -8.59
C ALA A 89 -13.63 27.25 -7.99
N PHE A 90 -13.29 25.97 -7.74
CA PHE A 90 -11.98 25.61 -7.22
C PHE A 90 -10.86 25.81 -8.24
N ILE A 91 -11.12 25.48 -9.52
CA ILE A 91 -10.20 25.75 -10.63
C ILE A 91 -9.95 27.26 -10.76
N LYS A 92 -10.99 28.11 -10.65
CA LYS A 92 -10.84 29.57 -10.65
C LYS A 92 -10.01 30.05 -9.46
N HIS A 93 -10.28 29.53 -8.26
CA HIS A 93 -9.50 29.89 -7.07
C HIS A 93 -8.03 29.46 -7.14
N LEU A 94 -7.74 28.33 -7.80
CA LEU A 94 -6.35 27.93 -8.08
C LEU A 94 -5.71 28.78 -9.17
N ALA A 95 -6.46 29.16 -10.21
CA ALA A 95 -5.96 30.03 -11.27
C ALA A 95 -5.65 31.44 -10.76
N THR A 96 -6.36 31.93 -9.74
CA THR A 96 -6.06 33.23 -9.09
C THR A 96 -4.79 33.21 -8.24
N LYS A 97 -4.31 32.03 -7.82
CA LYS A 97 -3.07 31.93 -7.05
C LYS A 97 -1.88 31.96 -8.00
N GLN A 98 -1.08 33.01 -7.93
CA GLN A 98 0.13 33.16 -8.74
C GLN A 98 1.24 32.15 -8.34
N THR A 99 1.14 31.54 -7.17
CA THR A 99 2.14 30.56 -6.69
C THR A 99 1.79 29.14 -7.15
N PRO A 100 2.76 28.40 -7.71
CA PRO A 100 2.54 27.02 -8.13
C PRO A 100 2.20 26.16 -6.90
N THR A 101 1.03 25.53 -6.93
CA THR A 101 0.56 24.75 -5.78
C THR A 101 0.98 23.29 -5.95
N LEU A 102 1.75 22.78 -4.99
CA LEU A 102 2.16 21.38 -4.94
C LEU A 102 0.99 20.52 -4.47
N LEU A 103 0.45 19.71 -5.36
CA LEU A 103 -0.67 18.80 -5.07
C LEU A 103 -0.19 17.46 -4.53
N TYR A 104 0.96 17.01 -5.00
CA TYR A 104 1.54 15.74 -4.58
C TYR A 104 3.06 15.76 -4.73
N GLU A 105 3.73 15.20 -3.74
CA GLU A 105 5.16 14.92 -3.75
C GLU A 105 5.39 13.47 -3.32
N ALA A 106 5.99 12.73 -4.23
CA ALA A 106 6.27 11.32 -4.05
C ALA A 106 7.44 11.10 -3.10
N PRO A 107 7.38 10.05 -2.26
CA PRO A 107 8.48 9.64 -1.40
C PRO A 107 9.69 9.22 -2.25
N SER A 108 10.83 8.99 -1.59
CA SER A 108 11.98 8.41 -2.28
C SER A 108 11.69 6.96 -2.67
N HIS A 109 11.54 6.72 -3.98
CA HIS A 109 11.35 5.38 -4.56
C HIS A 109 12.68 4.65 -4.78
N PHE A 110 13.78 5.17 -4.21
CA PHE A 110 15.11 4.61 -4.37
C PHE A 110 15.16 3.13 -3.98
N TRP A 111 14.59 2.77 -2.82
CA TRP A 111 14.58 1.37 -2.36
C TRP A 111 13.70 0.45 -3.20
N PHE A 112 12.68 0.99 -3.86
CA PHE A 112 11.86 0.25 -4.82
C PHE A 112 12.68 -0.05 -6.08
N TYR A 113 13.31 0.97 -6.67
CA TYR A 113 14.18 0.80 -7.83
C TYR A 113 15.34 -0.14 -7.53
N PHE A 114 16.04 0.07 -6.43
CA PHE A 114 17.12 -0.79 -5.99
C PHE A 114 16.66 -2.23 -5.87
N GLY A 115 15.49 -2.48 -5.26
CA GLY A 115 14.92 -3.82 -5.15
C GLY A 115 14.64 -4.47 -6.51
N CYS A 116 13.92 -3.80 -7.41
CA CYS A 116 13.62 -4.32 -8.76
C CYS A 116 14.90 -4.58 -9.58
N TRP A 117 15.85 -3.64 -9.57
CA TRP A 117 17.07 -3.75 -10.36
C TRP A 117 18.01 -4.83 -9.82
N THR A 118 18.26 -4.86 -8.52
CA THR A 118 19.14 -5.87 -7.92
C THR A 118 18.55 -7.26 -8.04
N SER A 119 17.25 -7.44 -7.75
CA SER A 119 16.60 -8.74 -7.90
C SER A 119 16.52 -9.17 -9.36
N GLY A 120 16.10 -8.29 -10.27
CA GLY A 120 16.01 -8.59 -11.69
C GLY A 120 17.37 -8.93 -12.31
N LEU A 121 18.39 -8.10 -12.07
CA LEU A 121 19.75 -8.36 -12.57
C LEU A 121 20.37 -9.59 -11.93
N SER A 122 20.16 -9.83 -10.63
CA SER A 122 20.69 -11.02 -9.98
C SER A 122 20.06 -12.29 -10.54
N LEU A 123 18.75 -12.29 -10.81
CA LEU A 123 18.06 -13.43 -11.42
C LEU A 123 18.55 -13.68 -12.83
N ILE A 124 18.61 -12.65 -13.67
CA ILE A 124 19.09 -12.76 -15.05
C ILE A 124 20.56 -13.20 -15.07
N GLY A 125 21.42 -12.53 -14.30
CA GLY A 125 22.84 -12.87 -14.19
C GLY A 125 23.06 -14.30 -13.70
N TRP A 126 22.31 -14.74 -12.68
CA TRP A 126 22.36 -16.11 -12.21
C TRP A 126 21.93 -17.11 -13.28
N THR A 127 20.82 -16.85 -13.97
CA THR A 127 20.33 -17.73 -15.05
C THR A 127 21.30 -17.84 -16.21
N MET A 128 21.99 -16.76 -16.57
CA MET A 128 22.97 -16.74 -17.66
C MET A 128 24.25 -17.47 -17.26
N LEU A 129 24.70 -17.32 -16.01
CA LEU A 129 25.93 -17.95 -15.52
C LEU A 129 25.76 -19.47 -15.31
N THR A 130 24.62 -19.89 -14.79
CA THR A 130 24.38 -21.29 -14.39
C THR A 130 23.50 -22.08 -15.37
N GLY A 131 22.82 -21.40 -16.30
CA GLY A 131 22.00 -22.06 -17.32
C GLY A 131 22.76 -23.10 -18.13
N PRO A 132 23.93 -22.77 -18.72
CA PRO A 132 24.68 -23.72 -19.54
C PRO A 132 25.18 -24.94 -18.77
N THR A 133 25.54 -24.79 -17.49
CA THR A 133 26.05 -25.89 -16.67
C THR A 133 24.93 -26.82 -16.19
N VAL A 134 23.72 -26.29 -15.97
CA VAL A 134 22.59 -27.09 -15.48
C VAL A 134 21.84 -27.80 -16.62
N VAL A 135 21.86 -27.23 -17.83
CA VAL A 135 21.27 -27.86 -19.03
C VAL A 135 22.16 -28.98 -19.57
N ASN A 136 23.49 -28.82 -19.51
CA ASN A 136 24.45 -29.86 -19.90
C ASN A 136 24.73 -30.78 -18.72
N GLN A 137 23.85 -31.76 -18.49
CA GLN A 137 24.00 -32.72 -17.41
C GLN A 137 24.97 -33.86 -17.77
N PRO A 138 25.70 -34.43 -16.79
CA PRO A 138 26.65 -35.51 -17.02
C PRO A 138 25.97 -36.78 -17.56
N GLU A 139 26.75 -37.60 -18.26
CA GLU A 139 26.27 -38.85 -18.86
C GLU A 139 25.67 -39.78 -17.79
N GLY A 140 24.39 -40.10 -17.94
CA GLY A 140 23.63 -40.91 -16.98
C GLY A 140 22.32 -40.28 -16.51
N VAL A 141 22.08 -38.98 -16.75
CA VAL A 141 20.80 -38.33 -16.40
C VAL A 141 19.82 -38.35 -17.58
N PRO A 142 18.53 -38.67 -17.37
CA PRO A 142 17.54 -38.65 -18.44
C PRO A 142 17.40 -37.26 -19.10
N LYS A 143 17.34 -37.22 -20.44
CA LYS A 143 17.25 -35.98 -21.23
C LYS A 143 16.08 -35.06 -20.84
N TRP A 144 14.97 -35.62 -20.35
CA TRP A 144 13.81 -34.82 -19.91
C TRP A 144 14.14 -33.90 -18.73
N VAL A 145 15.09 -34.28 -17.88
CA VAL A 145 15.53 -33.48 -16.73
C VAL A 145 16.16 -32.17 -17.21
N GLY A 146 17.02 -32.25 -18.23
CA GLY A 146 17.61 -31.06 -18.88
C GLY A 146 16.55 -30.14 -19.49
N VAL A 147 15.48 -30.69 -20.08
CA VAL A 147 14.35 -29.91 -20.61
C VAL A 147 13.59 -29.19 -19.49
N VAL A 148 13.29 -29.87 -18.39
CA VAL A 148 12.61 -29.27 -17.23
C VAL A 148 13.44 -28.13 -16.64
N TYR A 149 14.76 -28.34 -16.47
CA TYR A 149 15.65 -27.28 -16.05
C TYR A 149 15.66 -26.13 -17.06
N GLY A 150 15.83 -26.38 -18.36
CA GLY A 150 15.76 -25.34 -19.39
C GLY A 150 14.50 -24.48 -19.29
N VAL A 151 13.32 -25.11 -19.17
CA VAL A 151 12.04 -24.40 -19.01
C VAL A 151 12.01 -23.57 -17.72
N SER A 152 12.48 -24.12 -16.60
CA SER A 152 12.53 -23.37 -15.32
C SER A 152 13.46 -22.15 -15.39
N TYR A 153 14.59 -22.24 -16.09
CA TYR A 153 15.53 -21.13 -16.25
C TYR A 153 14.98 -20.04 -17.18
N VAL A 154 14.24 -20.42 -18.23
CA VAL A 154 13.50 -19.46 -19.07
C VAL A 154 12.47 -18.71 -18.23
N LEU A 155 11.69 -19.42 -17.41
CA LEU A 155 10.70 -18.79 -16.52
C LEU A 155 11.37 -17.85 -15.52
N LEU A 156 12.51 -18.24 -14.95
CA LEU A 156 13.28 -17.42 -14.03
C LEU A 156 13.83 -16.15 -14.70
N GLY A 157 14.33 -16.26 -15.94
CA GLY A 157 14.77 -15.13 -16.76
C GLY A 157 13.61 -14.18 -17.09
N CYS A 158 12.45 -14.72 -17.49
CA CYS A 158 11.24 -13.94 -17.72
C CYS A 158 10.79 -13.20 -16.46
N MET A 159 10.85 -13.83 -15.30
CA MET A 159 10.53 -13.20 -14.01
C MET A 159 11.50 -12.04 -13.71
N GLY A 160 12.81 -12.24 -13.94
CA GLY A 160 13.82 -11.20 -13.78
C GLY A 160 13.57 -10.01 -14.70
N PHE A 161 13.26 -10.25 -15.98
CA PHE A 161 12.93 -9.20 -16.95
C PHE A 161 11.65 -8.45 -16.56
N PHE A 162 10.61 -9.18 -16.15
CA PHE A 162 9.34 -8.62 -15.70
C PHE A 162 9.50 -7.63 -14.53
N LEU A 163 10.36 -7.95 -13.55
CA LEU A 163 10.65 -7.06 -12.42
C LEU A 163 11.33 -5.75 -12.88
N ILE A 164 12.23 -5.82 -13.86
CA ILE A 164 12.89 -4.65 -14.43
C ILE A 164 11.87 -3.81 -15.24
N SER A 165 11.05 -4.46 -16.07
CA SER A 165 10.03 -3.78 -16.90
C SER A 165 8.96 -3.04 -16.08
N LYS A 166 8.78 -3.35 -14.80
CA LYS A 166 7.81 -2.65 -13.92
C LYS A 166 8.26 -1.29 -13.40
N THR A 167 9.53 -0.95 -13.55
CA THR A 167 10.11 0.26 -12.95
C THR A 167 9.79 1.61 -13.62
N PRO A 168 9.52 1.74 -14.94
CA PRO A 168 9.31 3.05 -15.53
C PRO A 168 7.98 3.70 -15.13
N ASN A 169 7.88 5.02 -15.38
CA ASN A 169 6.65 5.83 -15.27
C ASN A 169 6.14 6.11 -13.85
N ILE A 170 7.02 6.23 -12.85
CA ILE A 170 6.60 6.64 -11.50
C ILE A 170 6.61 8.17 -11.36
N VAL A 171 5.48 8.75 -10.94
CA VAL A 171 5.34 10.19 -10.71
C VAL A 171 6.11 10.61 -9.47
N GLY A 172 6.95 11.63 -9.63
CA GLY A 172 7.74 12.27 -8.59
C GLY A 172 7.04 13.44 -7.92
N SER A 173 6.40 14.31 -8.70
CA SER A 173 5.63 15.43 -8.17
C SER A 173 4.53 15.84 -9.15
N ILE A 174 3.44 16.38 -8.59
CA ILE A 174 2.35 16.99 -9.35
C ILE A 174 2.17 18.40 -8.83
N ARG A 175 2.31 19.38 -9.72
CA ARG A 175 2.16 20.81 -9.42
C ARG A 175 1.11 21.40 -10.35
N VAL A 176 0.31 22.32 -9.83
CA VAL A 176 -0.57 23.15 -10.66
C VAL A 176 0.19 24.43 -10.95
N LEU A 177 0.40 24.70 -12.24
CA LEU A 177 0.94 25.96 -12.71
C LEU A 177 -0.19 26.99 -12.80
N PRO A 178 0.07 28.24 -12.40
CA PRO A 178 -0.90 29.31 -12.61
C PRO A 178 -1.19 29.47 -14.10
N ALA A 179 -2.40 29.90 -14.44
CA ALA A 179 -2.70 30.29 -15.81
C ALA A 179 -1.74 31.43 -16.18
N SER A 180 -0.90 31.21 -17.20
CA SER A 180 -0.02 32.27 -17.70
C SER A 180 -0.87 33.49 -18.08
N PRO A 181 -0.44 34.73 -17.80
CA PRO A 181 -1.19 35.93 -18.17
C PRO A 181 -1.46 36.00 -19.69
N SER A 182 -0.63 35.36 -20.51
CA SER A 182 -0.84 35.23 -21.96
C SER A 182 -1.74 34.05 -22.36
N ALA A 183 -2.02 33.12 -21.45
CA ALA A 183 -2.83 31.92 -21.67
C ALA A 183 -4.13 31.93 -20.86
N ALA A 184 -4.62 33.11 -20.44
CA ALA A 184 -5.81 33.25 -19.60
C ALA A 184 -7.11 32.67 -20.21
N ALA A 185 -7.11 32.29 -21.49
CA ALA A 185 -8.19 31.59 -22.17
C ALA A 185 -8.16 30.06 -21.97
N THR A 186 -7.00 29.49 -21.62
CA THR A 186 -6.78 28.07 -21.40
C THR A 186 -6.60 27.88 -19.89
N GLY A 187 -7.44 27.08 -19.24
CA GLY A 187 -7.41 26.88 -17.79
C GLY A 187 -6.04 26.47 -17.22
N PRO A 188 -5.90 26.33 -15.89
CA PRO A 188 -4.62 26.00 -15.25
C PRO A 188 -3.95 24.77 -15.87
N LEU A 189 -2.62 24.73 -15.87
CA LEU A 189 -1.85 23.60 -16.42
C LEU A 189 -1.35 22.71 -15.28
N LEU A 190 -1.35 21.40 -15.50
CA LEU A 190 -0.79 20.42 -14.56
C LEU A 190 0.62 20.04 -15.00
N GLU A 191 1.61 20.34 -14.17
CA GLU A 191 2.98 19.89 -14.33
C GLU A 191 3.17 18.60 -13.56
N VAL A 192 3.45 17.52 -14.28
CA VAL A 192 3.75 16.21 -13.70
C VAL A 192 5.21 15.88 -13.95
N SER A 193 5.99 15.88 -12.88
CA SER A 193 7.38 15.45 -12.92
C SER A 193 7.44 13.94 -12.70
N VAL A 194 7.93 13.20 -13.68
CA VAL A 194 8.12 11.75 -13.64
C VAL A 194 9.58 11.48 -13.27
N LYS A 195 9.80 10.74 -12.20
CA LYS A 195 11.15 10.35 -11.78
C LYS A 195 11.70 9.35 -12.78
N ARG A 196 12.93 9.58 -13.26
CA ARG A 196 13.65 8.60 -14.07
C ARG A 196 14.23 7.52 -13.17
N MET A 197 14.39 6.33 -13.74
CA MET A 197 14.91 5.13 -13.04
C MET A 197 16.36 5.30 -12.56
N MET A 198 17.12 6.21 -13.18
CA MET A 198 18.51 6.50 -12.84
C MET A 198 18.59 7.77 -11.98
N PRO A 199 19.23 7.72 -10.79
CA PRO A 199 19.28 8.84 -9.85
C PRO A 199 20.02 10.09 -10.39
N LEU A 200 20.84 9.93 -11.44
CA LEU A 200 21.61 11.00 -12.06
C LEU A 200 20.89 11.72 -13.21
N LEU A 201 19.80 11.14 -13.73
CA LEU A 201 19.07 11.73 -14.85
C LEU A 201 17.96 12.66 -14.34
N ALA A 202 17.90 13.86 -14.91
CA ALA A 202 16.88 14.84 -14.58
C ALA A 202 15.46 14.27 -14.78
N PRO A 203 14.52 14.53 -13.85
CA PRO A 203 13.13 14.09 -13.99
C PRO A 203 12.49 14.58 -15.30
N LYS A 204 11.68 13.74 -15.94
CA LYS A 204 10.93 14.13 -17.14
C LYS A 204 9.71 14.93 -16.70
N VAL A 205 9.63 16.20 -17.08
CA VAL A 205 8.47 17.07 -16.80
C VAL A 205 7.49 16.97 -17.96
N VAL A 206 6.23 16.63 -17.66
CA VAL A 206 5.13 16.59 -18.62
C VAL A 206 4.12 17.66 -18.20
N THR A 207 3.88 18.63 -19.07
CA THR A 207 2.86 19.68 -18.88
C THR A 207 1.59 19.27 -19.63
N ALA A 208 0.51 19.04 -18.90
CA ALA A 208 -0.76 18.60 -19.47
C ALA A 208 -1.93 19.47 -18.97
N SER A 209 -2.94 19.65 -19.82
CA SER A 209 -4.20 20.28 -19.45
C SER A 209 -5.03 19.36 -18.56
N LEU A 210 -5.82 19.90 -17.63
CA LEU A 210 -6.63 19.12 -16.68
C LEU A 210 -7.55 18.08 -17.35
N ASP A 211 -8.05 18.36 -18.56
CA ASP A 211 -8.97 17.47 -19.27
C ASP A 211 -8.29 16.20 -19.82
N LYS A 212 -6.97 16.26 -20.00
CA LYS A 212 -6.17 15.13 -20.49
C LYS A 212 -5.58 14.27 -19.38
N VAL A 213 -5.90 14.61 -18.13
CA VAL A 213 -5.48 13.87 -16.94
C VAL A 213 -6.68 13.08 -16.43
N ALA A 214 -6.50 11.78 -16.17
CA ALA A 214 -7.54 10.92 -15.62
C ALA A 214 -6.99 9.97 -14.56
N LEU A 215 -7.71 9.82 -13.44
CA LEU A 215 -7.39 8.87 -12.37
C LEU A 215 -8.12 7.55 -12.63
N LYS A 216 -7.43 6.41 -12.50
CA LYS A 216 -8.05 5.08 -12.65
C LYS A 216 -9.09 4.81 -11.55
N SER A 217 -8.75 5.16 -10.31
CA SER A 217 -9.61 5.05 -9.14
C SER A 217 -9.41 6.26 -8.23
N ARG A 218 -10.29 6.42 -7.24
CA ARG A 218 -10.05 7.36 -6.14
C ARG A 218 -8.86 6.85 -5.31
N PHE A 219 -7.94 7.75 -4.97
CA PHE A 219 -6.77 7.50 -4.13
C PHE A 219 -7.06 7.86 -2.67
N SER A 220 -8.02 8.75 -2.42
CA SER A 220 -8.45 9.10 -1.09
C SER A 220 -9.23 7.94 -0.45
N LEU A 221 -8.81 7.53 0.74
CA LEU A 221 -9.66 6.72 1.60
C LEU A 221 -10.79 7.63 2.14
N PRO A 222 -12.04 7.14 2.26
CA PRO A 222 -13.13 7.91 2.85
C PRO A 222 -12.76 8.46 4.24
N ASP A 223 -13.06 9.73 4.50
CA ASP A 223 -12.73 10.42 5.77
C ASP A 223 -13.28 9.70 7.00
N GLU A 224 -14.37 8.99 6.81
CA GLU A 224 -15.06 8.23 7.85
C GLU A 224 -14.12 7.19 8.52
N TYR A 225 -13.04 6.79 7.84
CA TYR A 225 -12.09 5.80 8.37
C TYR A 225 -10.96 6.39 9.23
N VAL A 226 -10.61 7.67 9.09
CA VAL A 226 -9.56 8.32 9.89
C VAL A 226 -10.03 9.67 10.41
N PRO A 227 -10.78 9.69 11.55
CA PRO A 227 -11.15 10.93 12.21
C PRO A 227 -9.95 11.84 12.43
N GLU A 228 -10.13 13.15 12.31
CA GLU A 228 -9.07 14.18 12.43
C GLU A 228 -8.25 14.04 13.72
N LEU A 229 -8.88 13.58 14.79
CA LEU A 229 -8.23 13.24 16.06
C LEU A 229 -7.15 12.16 15.90
N LYS A 230 -7.41 11.11 15.10
CA LYS A 230 -6.40 10.07 14.81
C LYS A 230 -5.23 10.64 13.99
N ARG A 231 -5.46 11.64 13.14
CA ARG A 231 -4.38 12.32 12.39
C ARG A 231 -3.46 13.09 13.35
N LEU A 232 -4.05 13.90 14.25
CA LEU A 232 -3.29 14.64 15.27
C LEU A 232 -2.58 13.72 16.26
N GLU A 233 -3.21 12.62 16.67
CA GLU A 233 -2.56 11.60 17.49
C GLU A 233 -1.38 10.97 16.77
N HIS A 234 -1.52 10.64 15.49
CA HIS A 234 -0.43 10.06 14.70
C HIS A 234 0.74 11.03 14.59
N GLU A 235 0.48 12.31 14.32
CA GLU A 235 1.52 13.35 14.29
C GLU A 235 2.21 13.52 15.65
N ARG A 236 1.45 13.52 16.75
CA ARG A 236 2.02 13.58 18.11
C ARG A 236 2.87 12.35 18.40
N LYS A 237 2.41 11.15 18.02
CA LYS A 237 3.15 9.89 18.15
C LYS A 237 4.43 9.92 17.32
N GLU A 238 4.40 10.45 16.10
CA GLU A 238 5.60 10.62 15.27
C GLU A 238 6.60 11.60 15.87
N LYS A 239 6.14 12.77 16.31
CA LYS A 239 6.99 13.79 16.96
C LYS A 239 7.64 13.21 18.22
N ALA A 240 6.87 12.47 19.03
CA ALA A 240 7.37 11.76 20.21
C ALA A 240 8.42 10.71 19.85
N ARG A 241 8.17 9.89 18.81
CA ARG A 241 9.15 8.90 18.32
C ARG A 241 10.43 9.55 17.81
N ARG A 242 10.33 10.68 17.09
CA ARG A 242 11.51 11.42 16.60
C ARG A 242 12.30 12.03 17.77
N ALA A 243 11.62 12.59 18.77
CA ALA A 243 12.27 13.11 19.97
C ALA A 243 12.93 11.99 20.79
N ALA A 244 12.27 10.85 20.97
CA ALA A 244 12.86 9.68 21.63
C ALA A 244 14.08 9.14 20.86
N ALA A 245 13.99 9.04 19.53
CA ALA A 245 15.11 8.65 18.69
C ALA A 245 16.29 9.62 18.83
N ARG A 246 16.04 10.93 18.86
CA ARG A 246 17.09 11.95 19.10
C ARG A 246 17.79 11.77 20.44
N LYS A 247 17.04 11.54 21.52
CA LYS A 247 17.61 11.30 22.86
C LYS A 247 18.52 10.08 22.85
N VAL A 248 18.06 8.98 22.26
CA VAL A 248 18.83 7.73 22.17
C VAL A 248 20.04 7.87 21.23
N ASP A 249 19.91 8.68 20.18
CA ASP A 249 21.00 8.94 19.24
C ASP A 249 22.11 9.79 19.90
N MET A 250 21.77 10.67 20.86
CA MET A 250 22.75 11.40 21.66
C MET A 250 23.46 10.51 22.69
N THR A 251 22.79 9.49 23.24
CA THR A 251 23.39 8.63 24.28
C THR A 251 24.26 7.50 23.72
N HIS A 252 24.05 7.07 22.47
CA HIS A 252 24.77 5.92 21.90
C HIS A 252 25.44 6.22 20.56
N ILE A 253 26.38 7.15 20.55
CA ILE A 253 27.09 7.62 19.35
C ILE A 253 27.76 6.45 18.59
N LEU A 254 28.39 5.51 19.30
CA LEU A 254 29.12 4.40 18.69
C LEU A 254 28.21 3.33 18.06
N THR A 255 26.94 3.24 18.46
CA THR A 255 25.98 2.28 17.86
C THR A 255 25.09 2.93 16.79
N LEU A 256 25.21 4.25 16.59
CA LEU A 256 24.53 4.99 15.54
C LEU A 256 24.68 4.39 14.14
N PRO A 257 25.88 4.03 13.66
CA PRO A 257 26.03 3.51 12.30
C PRO A 257 25.27 2.20 12.12
N PHE A 258 25.42 1.24 13.05
CA PHE A 258 24.73 -0.06 13.00
C PHE A 258 23.20 0.08 13.01
N ARG A 259 22.66 0.99 13.82
CA ARG A 259 21.22 1.28 13.85
C ARG A 259 20.71 1.98 12.59
N ARG A 260 21.52 2.82 11.94
CA ARG A 260 21.18 3.44 10.66
C ARG A 260 21.18 2.39 9.54
N VAL A 261 22.15 1.47 9.55
CA VAL A 261 22.21 0.34 8.62
C VAL A 261 20.98 -0.56 8.76
N GLY A 262 20.60 -0.94 9.99
CA GLY A 262 19.41 -1.76 10.23
C GLY A 262 18.10 -1.10 9.75
N ARG A 263 17.98 0.23 9.89
CA ARG A 263 16.85 0.98 9.33
C ARG A 263 16.87 1.00 7.80
N GLY A 264 18.05 1.11 7.19
CA GLY A 264 18.25 0.99 5.75
C GLY A 264 17.80 -0.38 5.23
N ILE A 265 18.22 -1.46 5.88
CA ILE A 265 17.85 -2.85 5.53
C ILE A 265 16.33 -3.05 5.61
N LEU A 266 15.67 -2.57 6.68
CA LEU A 266 14.21 -2.67 6.78
C LEU A 266 13.51 -1.84 5.68
N GLY A 267 14.07 -0.68 5.33
CA GLY A 267 13.63 0.13 4.20
C GLY A 267 13.76 -0.62 2.86
N MET A 268 14.88 -1.32 2.67
CA MET A 268 15.14 -2.18 1.52
C MET A 268 14.12 -3.31 1.42
N PHE A 269 13.90 -4.10 2.48
CA PHE A 269 12.90 -5.18 2.49
C PHE A 269 11.49 -4.67 2.19
N ARG A 270 11.12 -3.50 2.70
CA ARG A 270 9.83 -2.86 2.37
C ARG A 270 9.77 -2.42 0.91
N GLY A 271 10.88 -1.92 0.37
CA GLY A 271 11.02 -1.59 -1.05
C GLY A 271 10.87 -2.82 -1.94
N VAL A 272 11.55 -3.93 -1.61
CA VAL A 272 11.46 -5.21 -2.33
C VAL A 272 10.04 -5.79 -2.24
N LYS A 273 9.41 -5.78 -1.06
CA LYS A 273 8.01 -6.22 -0.92
C LYS A 273 7.07 -5.38 -1.79
N SER A 274 7.25 -4.06 -1.78
CA SER A 274 6.47 -3.14 -2.61
C SER A 274 6.70 -3.38 -4.11
N ALA A 275 7.94 -3.64 -4.52
CA ALA A 275 8.31 -4.03 -5.88
C ALA A 275 7.61 -5.29 -6.38
N TRP A 276 7.47 -6.30 -5.52
CA TRP A 276 6.84 -7.57 -5.89
C TRP A 276 5.32 -7.50 -5.92
N THR A 277 4.73 -6.68 -5.06
CA THR A 277 3.28 -6.68 -4.84
C THR A 277 2.57 -5.48 -5.48
N ASP A 278 3.32 -4.52 -6.04
CA ASP A 278 2.81 -3.21 -6.52
C ASP A 278 1.90 -2.51 -5.49
N MET A 279 2.08 -2.83 -4.19
CA MET A 279 1.19 -2.37 -3.14
C MET A 279 1.34 -0.87 -2.92
N GLY A 280 0.22 -0.17 -2.99
CA GLY A 280 0.13 1.27 -2.76
C GLY A 280 0.35 2.12 -4.01
N LEU A 281 0.51 1.52 -5.19
CA LEU A 281 0.61 2.25 -6.45
C LEU A 281 -0.78 2.43 -7.10
N GLY A 282 -1.18 3.68 -7.30
CA GLY A 282 -2.31 4.09 -8.13
C GLY A 282 -1.86 4.39 -9.56
N HIS A 283 -2.82 4.36 -10.50
CA HIS A 283 -2.56 4.66 -11.92
C HIS A 283 -3.22 5.98 -12.32
N ILE A 284 -2.44 6.87 -12.92
CA ILE A 284 -2.89 8.13 -13.54
C ILE A 284 -2.58 8.07 -15.04
N ARG A 285 -3.53 8.48 -15.86
CA ARG A 285 -3.32 8.66 -17.30
C ARG A 285 -3.11 10.13 -17.60
N ILE A 286 -2.04 10.47 -18.33
CA ILE A 286 -1.71 11.82 -18.77
C ILE A 286 -1.41 11.75 -20.26
N ASP A 287 -2.16 12.50 -21.07
CA ASP A 287 -1.98 12.54 -22.55
C ASP A 287 -1.95 11.15 -23.19
N GLY A 288 -2.79 10.24 -22.69
CA GLY A 288 -2.87 8.87 -23.18
C GLY A 288 -1.87 7.89 -22.56
N ASN A 289 -0.80 8.37 -21.90
CA ASN A 289 0.22 7.55 -21.25
C ASN A 289 -0.12 7.23 -19.79
N GLU A 290 0.20 6.02 -19.34
CA GLU A 290 -0.04 5.57 -17.97
C GLU A 290 1.19 5.81 -17.07
N PHE A 291 0.92 6.43 -15.92
CA PHE A 291 1.89 6.73 -14.87
C PHE A 291 1.44 6.14 -13.54
N LYS A 292 2.39 5.66 -12.77
CA LYS A 292 2.21 5.09 -11.44
C LYS A 292 2.42 6.16 -10.37
N VAL A 293 1.58 6.18 -9.35
CA VAL A 293 1.61 7.15 -8.25
C VAL A 293 1.54 6.43 -6.92
N ASP A 294 2.45 6.71 -6.00
CA ASP A 294 2.39 6.14 -4.66
C ASP A 294 1.31 6.87 -3.83
N VAL A 295 0.27 6.14 -3.46
CA VAL A 295 -0.87 6.64 -2.69
C VAL A 295 -0.62 6.50 -1.18
N MET A 296 0.22 5.55 -0.78
CA MET A 296 0.38 5.16 0.62
C MET A 296 1.45 5.99 1.35
N ARG A 297 2.41 6.52 0.59
CA ARG A 297 3.56 7.25 1.14
C ARG A 297 3.75 8.53 0.34
N GLY A 298 4.25 9.57 1.00
CA GLY A 298 4.47 10.88 0.39
C GLY A 298 3.56 11.96 0.94
N PHE A 299 3.80 13.17 0.49
CA PHE A 299 2.94 14.30 0.81
C PHE A 299 1.87 14.42 -0.27
N SER A 300 0.60 14.43 0.13
CA SER A 300 -0.52 14.72 -0.75
C SER A 300 -1.35 15.84 -0.15
N HIS A 301 -1.74 16.79 -0.99
CA HIS A 301 -2.56 17.91 -0.56
C HIS A 301 -3.98 17.40 -0.25
N ASP A 302 -4.33 17.43 1.04
CA ASP A 302 -5.61 16.92 1.57
C ASP A 302 -5.89 15.46 1.14
N GLY A 303 -4.89 14.58 1.26
CA GLY A 303 -5.08 13.14 1.03
C GLY A 303 -5.56 12.79 -0.39
N PHE A 304 -5.05 13.49 -1.42
CA PHE A 304 -5.43 13.39 -2.84
C PHE A 304 -6.81 13.95 -3.22
N ARG A 305 -7.60 14.45 -2.27
CA ARG A 305 -8.95 15.01 -2.55
C ARG A 305 -8.93 16.20 -3.49
N THR A 306 -7.91 17.02 -3.33
CA THR A 306 -7.72 18.19 -4.17
C THR A 306 -7.47 17.78 -5.62
N LEU A 307 -6.66 16.73 -5.82
CA LEU A 307 -6.41 16.16 -7.14
C LEU A 307 -7.68 15.51 -7.72
N GLU A 308 -8.43 14.77 -6.90
CA GLU A 308 -9.68 14.12 -7.32
C GLU A 308 -10.79 15.10 -7.71
N ARG A 309 -10.84 16.28 -7.08
CA ARG A 309 -11.78 17.35 -7.47
C ARG A 309 -11.38 18.01 -8.80
N LEU A 310 -10.09 18.03 -9.12
CA LEU A 310 -9.56 18.67 -10.33
C LEU A 310 -9.59 17.76 -11.56
N VAL A 311 -9.41 16.46 -11.37
CA VAL A 311 -9.14 15.49 -12.42
C VAL A 311 -10.34 14.58 -12.65
N ARG A 312 -10.56 14.11 -13.88
CA ARG A 312 -11.61 13.14 -14.18
C ARG A 312 -11.28 11.78 -13.54
N ILE A 313 -12.24 11.17 -12.86
CA ILE A 313 -12.08 9.86 -12.20
C ILE A 313 -12.81 8.80 -13.03
N GLY A 314 -12.19 7.62 -13.16
CA GLY A 314 -12.80 6.44 -13.78
C GLY A 314 -12.63 6.42 -15.29
N TRP A 315 -11.55 5.79 -15.73
CA TRP A 315 -11.35 5.38 -17.11
C TRP A 315 -11.19 3.85 -17.14
N LYS A 316 -11.81 3.22 -18.14
CA LYS A 316 -11.70 1.77 -18.38
C LYS A 316 -10.45 1.47 -19.21
#